data_AF-A0A5S4EV12-F1
#
_entry.id   AF-A0A5S4EV12-F1
#
_cell.length_a   1.000
_cell.length_b   1.000
_cell.length_c   1.000
_cell.angle_alpha   90.00
_cell.angle_beta   90.00
_cell.angle_gamma   90.00
#
_symmetry.space_group_name_H-M   'P 1'
#
loop_
_entity.id
_entity.type
_entity.pdbx_description
1 polymer ?
#
loop_
_entity_poly.entity_id
_entity_poly.type
_entity_poly.pdbx_seq_one_letter_code
_entity_poly.pdbx_strand_id
1 'polypeptide(L)'
;MDVPGEGEIRRFLTERLGGQVDPDRPLEEHGLSSREAVGVAGELSELLGRELSPTLVWEHPTINMLARALSTPQETPTARVAAGEPVAVIGVGCRLPGAHGPEAYWELLIEGRDAVGEVPHDGQVVRD
;
A
#
# COMPACT_ATOMS: atom_id res chain seq x y z
N MET A 1 -7.67 24.21 -19.64
CA MET A 1 -6.36 24.17 -18.98
C MET A 1 -5.62 23.04 -19.67
N ASP A 2 -4.51 23.34 -20.35
CA ASP A 2 -3.74 22.32 -21.05
C ASP A 2 -3.13 21.39 -19.99
N VAL A 3 -3.18 20.08 -20.20
CA VAL A 3 -2.59 19.12 -19.26
C VAL A 3 -1.07 19.20 -19.47
N PRO A 4 -0.26 19.42 -18.41
CA PRO A 4 1.18 19.50 -18.55
C PRO A 4 1.74 18.27 -19.28
N GLY A 5 2.57 18.52 -20.30
CA GLY A 5 3.20 17.45 -21.05
C GLY A 5 4.23 16.67 -20.22
N GLU A 6 4.59 15.47 -20.65
CA GLU A 6 5.59 14.63 -19.96
C GLU A 6 6.91 15.35 -19.67
N GLY A 7 7.37 16.18 -20.62
CA GLY A 7 8.60 16.96 -20.46
C GLY A 7 8.52 18.02 -19.36
N GLU A 8 7.35 18.62 -19.15
CA GLU A 8 7.12 19.63 -18.13
C GLU A 8 7.08 18.99 -16.73
N ILE A 9 6.36 17.88 -16.59
CA ILE A 9 6.27 17.12 -15.33
C ILE A 9 7.66 16.58 -14.93
N ARG A 10 8.42 16.05 -15.89
CA ARG A 10 9.78 15.56 -15.65
C ARG A 10 10.69 16.67 -15.15
N ARG A 11 10.65 17.83 -15.81
CA ARG A 11 11.45 19.00 -15.43
C ARG A 11 11.11 19.46 -14.01
N PHE A 12 9.83 19.57 -13.70
CA PHE A 12 9.35 19.93 -12.36
C PHE A 12 9.91 18.98 -11.29
N LEU A 13 9.79 17.67 -11.52
CA LEU A 13 10.30 16.64 -10.61
C LEU A 13 11.81 16.74 -10.42
N THR A 14 12.58 16.87 -11.51
CA THR A 14 14.04 16.99 -11.44
C THR A 14 14.50 18.26 -10.72
N GLU A 15 13.83 19.40 -10.94
CA GLU A 15 14.15 20.65 -10.24
C GLU A 15 13.81 20.54 -8.74
N ARG A 16 12.66 19.93 -8.41
CA ARG A 16 12.16 19.81 -7.03
C ARG A 16 12.96 18.84 -6.17
N LEU A 17 13.50 17.79 -6.77
CA LEU A 17 14.30 16.75 -6.11
C LEU A 17 15.81 17.04 -6.09
N GLY A 18 16.21 18.17 -6.69
CA GLY A 18 17.60 18.54 -6.87
C GLY A 18 18.12 18.06 -8.22
N GLY A 19 18.50 18.99 -9.09
CA GLY A 19 18.80 18.75 -10.52
C GLY A 19 19.98 17.82 -10.85
N GLN A 20 20.51 17.07 -9.87
CA GLN A 20 21.52 16.02 -10.06
C GLN A 20 20.95 14.59 -9.87
N VAL A 21 19.64 14.45 -9.66
CA VAL A 21 18.98 13.14 -9.58
C VAL A 21 18.96 12.46 -10.94
N ASP A 22 19.34 11.18 -10.97
CA ASP A 22 19.27 10.34 -12.17
C ASP A 22 17.80 9.96 -12.41
N PRO A 23 17.19 10.39 -13.53
CA PRO A 23 15.74 10.24 -13.74
C PRO A 23 15.29 8.80 -13.98
N ASP A 24 16.23 7.88 -14.22
CA ASP A 24 15.98 6.45 -14.44
C ASP A 24 16.32 5.59 -13.23
N ARG A 25 16.86 6.19 -12.16
CA ARG A 25 17.10 5.48 -10.90
C ARG A 25 15.91 5.59 -9.95
N PRO A 26 15.74 4.58 -9.07
CA PRO A 26 14.76 4.65 -8.00
C PRO A 26 14.97 5.88 -7.12
N LEU A 27 13.90 6.64 -6.88
CA LEU A 27 13.90 7.83 -6.03
C LEU A 27 14.40 7.54 -4.60
N GLU A 28 14.19 6.31 -4.12
CA GLU A 28 14.71 5.83 -2.83
C GLU A 28 16.24 5.86 -2.77
N GLU A 29 16.94 5.53 -3.87
CA GLU A 29 18.41 5.59 -3.94
C GLU A 29 18.94 7.02 -3.82
N HIS A 30 18.09 8.02 -4.10
CA HIS A 30 18.41 9.44 -3.99
C HIS A 30 18.01 10.05 -2.63
N GLY A 31 17.55 9.22 -1.69
CA GLY A 31 17.23 9.64 -0.33
C GLY A 31 15.82 10.19 -0.15
N LEU A 32 14.92 9.92 -1.10
CA LEU A 32 13.52 10.35 -1.00
C LEU A 32 12.83 9.72 0.20
N SER A 33 12.48 10.53 1.19
CA SER A 33 11.74 10.11 2.38
C SER A 33 10.23 10.07 2.13
N SER A 34 9.47 9.36 2.97
CA SER A 34 8.00 9.35 2.90
C SER A 34 7.40 10.77 2.99
N ARG A 35 8.04 11.67 3.74
CA ARG A 35 7.59 13.06 3.88
C ARG A 35 7.80 13.85 2.60
N GLU A 36 8.89 13.59 1.87
CA GLU A 36 9.16 14.22 0.58
C GLU A 36 8.22 13.69 -0.50
N ALA A 37 7.91 12.38 -0.49
CA ALA A 37 6.93 11.81 -1.40
C ALA A 37 5.54 12.46 -1.26
N VAL A 38 5.08 12.67 -0.03
CA VAL A 38 3.81 13.38 0.23
C VAL A 38 3.85 14.83 -0.27
N GLY A 39 4.97 15.53 -0.05
CA GLY A 39 5.14 16.91 -0.54
C GLY A 39 5.10 17.00 -2.06
N VAL A 40 5.86 16.14 -2.74
CA VAL A 40 5.89 16.05 -4.21
C VAL A 40 4.51 15.71 -4.78
N ALA A 41 3.78 14.77 -4.17
CA ALA A 41 2.41 14.43 -4.60
C ALA A 41 1.43 15.60 -4.42
N GLY A 42 1.56 16.39 -3.35
CA GLY A 42 0.74 17.58 -3.13
C GLY A 42 0.99 18.66 -4.18
N GLU A 43 2.26 19.02 -4.42
CA GLU A 43 2.62 20.04 -5.40
C GLU A 43 2.23 19.61 -6.84
N LEU A 44 2.39 18.34 -7.18
CA LEU A 44 1.91 17.80 -8.46
C LEU A 44 0.38 17.79 -8.55
N SER A 45 -0.33 17.56 -7.44
CA SER A 45 -1.80 17.62 -7.43
C SER A 45 -2.30 19.02 -7.75
N GLU A 46 -1.64 20.04 -7.19
CA GLU A 46 -1.91 21.45 -7.49
C GLU A 46 -1.58 21.78 -8.95
N LEU A 47 -0.43 21.35 -9.45
CA LEU A 47 0.01 21.59 -10.83
C LEU A 47 -0.93 20.94 -11.87
N LEU A 48 -1.39 19.72 -11.59
CA LEU A 48 -2.23 18.95 -12.50
C LEU A 48 -3.73 19.19 -12.28
N GLY A 49 -4.11 19.91 -11.22
CA GLY A 49 -5.51 20.17 -10.87
C GLY A 49 -6.32 18.90 -10.54
N ARG A 50 -5.67 17.85 -10.04
CA ARG A 50 -6.31 16.56 -9.66
C ARG A 50 -5.66 15.98 -8.41
N GLU A 51 -6.41 15.22 -7.63
CA GLU A 51 -5.84 14.52 -6.47
C GLU A 51 -4.91 13.39 -6.91
N LEU A 52 -3.70 13.35 -6.33
CA LEU A 52 -2.72 12.29 -6.54
C LEU A 52 -2.47 11.54 -5.23
N SER A 53 -2.43 10.20 -5.32
CA SER A 53 -2.01 9.38 -4.20
C SER A 53 -0.49 9.49 -3.99
N PRO A 54 0.00 9.67 -2.75
CA PRO A 54 1.43 9.57 -2.44
C PRO A 54 2.03 8.20 -2.79
N THR A 55 1.21 7.14 -2.92
CA THR A 55 1.67 5.79 -3.30
C THR A 55 2.16 5.71 -4.74
N LEU A 56 1.82 6.67 -5.60
CA LEU A 56 2.27 6.69 -7.00
C LEU A 56 3.79 6.68 -7.13
N VAL A 57 4.50 7.23 -6.16
CA VAL A 57 5.96 7.21 -6.16
C VAL A 57 6.48 5.76 -6.01
N TRP A 58 5.74 4.86 -5.34
CA TRP A 58 6.15 3.47 -5.15
C TRP A 58 5.75 2.62 -6.36
N GLU A 59 4.62 2.96 -6.99
CA GLU A 59 4.17 2.35 -8.25
C GLU A 59 5.03 2.78 -9.44
N HIS A 60 5.61 3.98 -9.37
CA HIS A 60 6.44 4.60 -10.39
C HIS A 60 7.73 5.12 -9.75
N PRO A 61 8.70 4.23 -9.45
CA PRO A 61 9.85 4.54 -8.62
C PRO A 61 10.86 5.49 -9.26
N THR A 62 10.71 5.88 -10.53
CA THR A 62 11.64 6.79 -11.23
C THR A 62 10.93 8.04 -11.73
N ILE A 63 11.67 9.14 -11.91
CA ILE A 63 11.14 10.40 -12.43
C ILE A 63 10.51 10.18 -13.81
N ASN A 64 11.17 9.42 -14.68
CA ASN A 64 10.67 9.13 -16.02
C ASN A 64 9.37 8.30 -15.98
N MET A 65 9.28 7.29 -15.10
CA MET A 65 8.06 6.49 -14.94
C MET A 65 6.89 7.34 -14.43
N LEU A 66 7.14 8.18 -13.42
CA LEU A 66 6.12 9.04 -12.82
C LEU A 66 5.65 10.12 -13.80
N ALA A 67 6.57 10.78 -14.52
CA ALA A 67 6.23 11.79 -15.51
C ALA A 67 5.38 11.22 -16.66
N ARG A 68 5.72 10.01 -17.13
CA ARG A 68 4.96 9.30 -18.16
C ARG A 68 3.56 8.90 -17.68
N ALA A 69 3.47 8.39 -16.44
CA ALA A 69 2.19 8.00 -15.84
C ALA A 69 1.25 9.19 -15.65
N LEU A 70 1.80 10.38 -15.35
CA LEU A 70 1.01 11.58 -15.11
C LEU A 70 0.62 12.34 -16.38
N SER A 71 1.45 12.29 -17.42
CA SER A 71 1.19 12.96 -18.71
C SER A 71 0.26 12.18 -19.64
N THR A 72 0.08 10.89 -19.39
CA THR A 72 -1.00 10.14 -20.01
C THR A 72 -2.32 10.53 -19.34
N PRO A 73 -3.40 10.82 -20.11
CA PRO A 73 -4.71 11.05 -19.53
C PRO A 73 -5.10 9.84 -18.69
N GLN A 74 -5.03 9.99 -17.37
CA GLN A 74 -5.54 8.96 -16.49
C GLN A 74 -7.06 8.96 -16.64
N GLU A 75 -7.60 7.85 -17.14
CA GLU A 75 -8.93 7.44 -16.69
C GLU A 75 -8.88 7.45 -15.17
N THR A 76 -9.73 8.27 -14.56
CA THR A 76 -9.81 8.47 -13.11
C THR A 76 -9.65 7.11 -12.42
N PRO A 77 -8.63 6.91 -11.56
CA PRO A 77 -8.50 5.65 -10.87
C PRO A 77 -9.65 5.55 -9.87
N THR A 78 -10.78 5.01 -10.31
CA THR A 78 -11.63 4.22 -9.40
C THR A 78 -10.67 3.25 -8.77
N ALA A 79 -10.49 3.31 -7.45
CA ALA A 79 -9.65 2.41 -6.69
C ALA A 79 -9.82 1.00 -7.27
N ARG A 80 -8.88 0.59 -8.13
CA ARG A 80 -8.83 -0.77 -8.58
C ARG A 80 -8.28 -1.41 -7.33
N VAL A 81 -9.17 -2.00 -6.53
CA VAL A 81 -8.86 -3.28 -5.92
C VAL A 81 -8.23 -4.02 -7.08
N ALA A 82 -6.90 -4.16 -7.09
CA ALA A 82 -6.26 -5.05 -8.02
C ALA A 82 -7.14 -6.29 -7.91
N ALA A 83 -7.83 -6.65 -8.99
CA ALA A 83 -8.48 -7.94 -9.03
C ALA A 83 -7.29 -8.90 -9.06
N GLY A 84 -6.69 -9.07 -7.89
CA GLY A 84 -5.52 -9.88 -7.65
C GLY A 84 -5.92 -11.24 -8.14
N GLU A 85 -4.98 -11.90 -8.79
CA GLU A 85 -5.16 -13.28 -9.16
C GLU A 85 -5.78 -14.04 -7.97
N PRO A 86 -6.82 -14.85 -8.19
CA PRO A 86 -7.51 -15.53 -7.10
C PRO A 86 -6.51 -16.25 -6.18
N VAL A 87 -6.45 -15.82 -4.92
CA VAL A 87 -5.59 -16.45 -3.92
C VAL A 87 -6.27 -17.71 -3.43
N ALA A 88 -5.68 -18.87 -3.74
CA ALA A 88 -6.17 -20.14 -3.24
C ALA A 88 -5.76 -20.34 -1.77
N VAL A 89 -6.75 -20.58 -0.89
CA VAL A 89 -6.50 -21.07 0.46
C VAL A 89 -6.40 -22.59 0.40
N ILE A 90 -5.20 -23.13 0.59
CA ILE A 90 -4.92 -24.57 0.44
C ILE A 90 -4.98 -25.37 1.75
N GLY A 91 -5.17 -24.68 2.88
CA GLY A 91 -5.27 -25.32 4.20
C GLY A 91 -5.48 -24.31 5.33
N VAL A 92 -5.90 -24.81 6.49
CA VAL A 92 -6.10 -24.05 7.72
C VAL A 92 -5.68 -24.89 8.93
N GLY A 93 -5.08 -24.25 9.93
CA GLY A 93 -4.74 -24.87 11.21
C GLY A 93 -4.77 -23.83 12.32
N CYS A 94 -5.36 -24.17 13.46
CA CYS A 94 -5.49 -23.26 14.59
C CYS A 94 -5.42 -23.99 15.94
N ARG A 95 -5.06 -23.24 16.98
CA ARG A 95 -5.17 -23.58 18.39
C ARG A 95 -5.83 -22.38 19.05
N LEU A 96 -7.04 -22.56 19.53
CA LEU A 96 -7.85 -21.50 20.12
C LEU A 96 -8.39 -21.99 21.47
N PRO A 97 -8.77 -21.08 22.38
CA PRO A 97 -9.44 -21.46 23.62
C PRO A 97 -10.64 -22.36 23.31
N GLY A 98 -10.68 -23.53 23.95
CA GLY A 98 -11.74 -24.52 23.74
C GLY A 98 -11.72 -25.25 22.39
N ALA A 99 -10.71 -25.08 21.55
CA ALA A 99 -10.62 -25.73 20.23
C ALA A 99 -9.18 -26.00 19.77
N HIS A 100 -8.81 -27.29 19.70
CA HIS A 100 -7.49 -27.73 19.23
C HIS A 100 -7.50 -28.17 17.76
N GLY A 101 -7.92 -27.27 16.88
CA GLY A 101 -7.93 -27.50 15.43
C GLY A 101 -9.14 -26.87 14.76
N PRO A 102 -9.14 -26.83 13.42
CA PRO A 102 -10.25 -26.26 12.67
C PRO A 102 -11.56 -27.03 12.86
N GLU A 103 -11.52 -28.35 13.04
CA GLU A 103 -12.71 -29.19 13.29
C GLU A 103 -13.34 -28.86 14.65
N ALA A 104 -12.54 -28.84 15.71
CA ALA A 104 -13.03 -28.51 17.06
C ALA A 104 -13.54 -27.05 17.13
N TYR A 105 -12.91 -26.14 16.38
CA TYR A 105 -13.37 -24.76 16.26
C TYR A 105 -14.72 -24.68 15.53
N TRP A 106 -14.89 -25.46 14.47
CA TRP A 106 -16.16 -25.51 13.73
C TRP A 106 -17.32 -26.02 14.60
N GLU A 107 -17.10 -27.06 15.38
CA GLU A 107 -18.08 -27.56 16.36
C GLU A 107 -18.44 -26.50 17.40
N LEU A 108 -17.45 -25.80 17.95
CA LEU A 108 -17.66 -24.71 18.90
C LEU A 108 -18.55 -23.60 18.33
N LEU A 109 -18.34 -23.22 17.07
CA LEU A 109 -19.15 -22.22 16.37
C LEU A 109 -20.58 -22.69 16.13
N ILE A 110 -20.78 -23.93 15.67
CA ILE A 110 -22.12 -24.50 15.45
C ILE A 110 -22.90 -24.53 16.76
N GLU A 111 -22.25 -24.88 17.86
CA GLU A 111 -22.88 -24.94 19.18
C GLU A 111 -23.05 -23.56 19.83
N GLY A 112 -22.46 -22.51 19.27
CA GLY A 112 -22.56 -21.13 19.79
C GLY A 112 -21.95 -20.96 21.18
N ARG A 113 -20.92 -21.74 21.53
CA ARG A 113 -20.27 -21.68 22.85
C ARG A 113 -19.33 -20.47 22.94
N ASP A 114 -19.29 -19.84 24.12
CA ASP A 114 -18.30 -18.81 24.45
C ASP A 114 -17.05 -19.48 25.07
N ALA A 115 -15.87 -19.10 24.57
CA ALA A 115 -14.59 -19.60 25.04
C ALA A 115 -13.73 -18.53 25.73
N VAL A 116 -14.30 -17.35 26.00
CA VAL A 116 -13.64 -16.30 26.78
C VAL A 116 -13.57 -16.72 28.25
N GLY A 117 -12.36 -16.64 28.81
CA GLY A 117 -12.08 -16.97 30.21
C GLY A 117 -11.17 -15.94 30.86
N GLU A 118 -11.05 -16.02 32.18
CA GLU A 118 -10.12 -15.18 32.95
C GLU A 118 -8.65 -15.57 32.65
N VAL A 119 -7.77 -14.57 32.66
CA VAL A 119 -6.33 -14.80 32.54
C VAL A 119 -5.81 -15.39 33.86
N PRO A 120 -5.09 -16.52 33.86
CA PRO A 120 -4.55 -17.12 35.09
C PRO A 120 -3.67 -16.12 35.86
N HIS A 121 -3.86 -16.05 37.18
CA HIS A 121 -3.19 -15.08 38.06
C HIS A 121 -1.69 -15.36 38.31
N ASP A 122 -1.20 -16.49 37.84
CA ASP A 122 0.21 -16.87 37.88
C ASP A 122 0.60 -17.19 36.43
N GLY A 123 1.82 -16.85 35.99
CA GLY A 123 2.28 -16.90 34.58
C GLY A 123 2.30 -18.29 33.92
N GLN A 124 1.45 -19.20 34.37
CA GLN A 124 1.11 -20.46 33.78
C GLN A 124 0.45 -20.22 32.42
N VAL A 125 1.23 -20.49 31.38
CA VAL A 125 0.70 -20.75 30.05
C VAL A 125 -0.36 -21.84 30.19
N VAL A 126 -1.58 -21.58 29.74
CA VAL A 126 -2.63 -22.60 29.67
C VAL A 126 -2.09 -23.71 28.77
N ARG A 127 -1.65 -24.82 29.37
CA ARG A 127 -1.17 -25.99 28.62
C ARG A 127 -2.39 -26.82 28.28
N ASP A 128 -2.66 -26.92 26.99
CA ASP A 128 -3.55 -27.90 26.37
C ASP A 128 -3.15 -29.34 26.73
#